data_AF-A0A4Q3N333-F1
#
_entry.id   AF-A0A4Q3N333-F1
#
_cell.length_a   1.000
_cell.length_b   1.000
_cell.length_c   1.000
_cell.angle_alpha   90.00
_cell.angle_beta   90.00
_cell.angle_gamma   90.00
#
_symmetry.space_group_name_H-M   'P 1'
#
loop_
_entity.id
_entity.type
_entity.pdbx_description
1 polymer ?
#
loop_
_entity_poly.entity_id
_entity_poly.type
_entity_poly.pdbx_seq_one_letter_code
_entity_poly.pdbx_strand_id
1 'polypeptide(L)'
;LKDAVQWITQAGGMAVIAHPARYKFSANEEYALFSEFKAHGGRAVEVVTGSHTAAEYVKYAVTAQEFGLAASRGSDFHSPDESHTDLGTLPYLPGGLTPVWELLAERIQ
;
A
#
# COMPACT_ATOMS: atom_id res chain seq x y z
N LEU A 1 15.65 2.74 2.67
CA LEU A 1 14.48 1.83 2.63
C LEU A 1 14.62 0.65 3.59
N LYS A 2 15.71 -0.13 3.48
CA LYS A 2 16.02 -1.31 4.32
C LYS A 2 15.63 -1.19 5.80
N ASP A 3 16.17 -0.21 6.52
CA ASP A 3 16.02 -0.16 7.98
C ASP A 3 14.55 -0.07 8.42
N ALA A 4 13.75 0.77 7.75
CA ALA A 4 12.32 0.91 8.04
C ALA A 4 11.55 -0.41 7.83
N VAL A 5 11.82 -1.11 6.72
CA VAL A 5 11.19 -2.41 6.44
C VAL A 5 11.61 -3.44 7.48
N GLN A 6 12.89 -3.47 7.85
CA GLN A 6 13.42 -4.40 8.85
C GLN A 6 12.86 -4.14 10.24
N TRP A 7 12.72 -2.88 10.66
CA TRP A 7 12.09 -2.55 11.95
C TRP A 7 10.65 -3.04 12.03
N ILE A 8 9.84 -2.79 11.00
CA ILE A 8 8.43 -3.23 10.96
C ILE A 8 8.34 -4.76 10.99
N THR A 9 9.12 -5.44 10.15
CA THR A 9 9.06 -6.90 10.02
C THR A 9 9.62 -7.62 11.26
N GLN A 10 10.71 -7.11 11.86
CA GLN A 10 11.28 -7.66 13.09
C GLN A 10 10.36 -7.45 14.30
N ALA A 11 9.54 -6.40 14.29
CA ALA A 11 8.47 -6.19 15.27
C ALA A 11 7.25 -7.13 15.05
N GLY A 12 7.30 -8.02 14.06
CA GLY A 12 6.20 -8.94 13.73
C GLY A 12 5.06 -8.29 12.93
N GLY A 13 5.28 -7.09 12.40
CA GLY A 13 4.36 -6.37 11.53
C GLY A 13 4.59 -6.64 10.04
N MET A 14 3.79 -5.98 9.21
CA MET A 14 3.89 -6.03 7.75
C MET A 14 4.20 -4.65 7.20
N ALA A 15 5.35 -4.51 6.52
CA ALA A 15 5.68 -3.26 5.85
C ALA A 15 4.83 -3.08 4.58
N VAL A 16 4.36 -1.85 4.37
CA VAL A 16 3.47 -1.45 3.26
C VAL A 16 4.06 -0.20 2.58
N ILE A 17 4.12 -0.17 1.24
CA ILE A 17 4.34 1.08 0.51
C ILE A 17 3.05 1.91 0.53
N ALA A 18 3.09 3.11 1.10
CA ALA A 18 1.94 4.00 1.21
C ALA A 18 1.80 4.94 0.00
N HIS A 19 0.56 5.16 -0.44
CA HIS A 19 0.13 6.10 -1.49
C HIS A 19 1.17 6.34 -2.63
N PRO A 20 1.59 5.27 -3.34
CA PRO A 20 2.70 5.34 -4.28
C PRO A 20 2.50 6.32 -5.46
N ALA A 21 1.25 6.65 -5.82
CA ALA A 21 0.99 7.63 -6.88
C ALA A 21 1.57 9.02 -6.60
N ARG A 22 1.80 9.36 -5.33
CA ARG A 22 2.37 10.65 -4.93
C ARG A 22 3.85 10.79 -5.28
N TYR A 23 4.53 9.67 -5.54
CA TYR A 23 5.96 9.70 -5.84
C TYR A 23 6.19 10.18 -7.26
N LYS A 24 7.09 11.16 -7.43
CA LYS A 24 7.50 11.67 -8.75
C LYS A 24 8.55 10.77 -9.37
N PHE A 25 8.24 9.47 -9.46
CA PHE A 25 9.12 8.45 -10.01
C PHE A 25 8.75 8.16 -11.46
N SER A 26 9.77 7.97 -12.28
CA SER A 26 9.63 7.28 -13.56
C SER A 26 9.23 5.81 -13.31
N ALA A 27 8.72 5.15 -14.35
CA ALA A 27 8.36 3.73 -14.27
C ALA A 27 9.54 2.84 -13.81
N ASN A 28 10.78 3.19 -14.22
CA ASN A 28 11.98 2.46 -13.82
C ASN A 28 12.31 2.65 -12.34
N GLU A 29 12.19 3.88 -11.81
CA GLU A 29 12.42 4.16 -10.40
C GLU A 29 11.35 3.51 -9.52
N GLU A 30 10.10 3.50 -9.97
CA GLU A 30 9.00 2.83 -9.29
C GLU A 30 9.20 1.31 -9.27
N TYR A 31 9.58 0.71 -10.40
CA TYR A 31 9.93 -0.71 -10.46
C TYR A 31 11.10 -1.06 -9.53
N ALA A 32 12.13 -0.20 -9.50
CA ALA A 32 13.28 -0.37 -8.61
C ALA A 32 12.85 -0.29 -7.14
N LEU A 33 11.99 0.67 -6.77
CA LEU A 33 11.41 0.77 -5.43
C LEU A 33 10.73 -0.53 -5.01
N PHE A 34 9.79 -1.05 -5.81
CA PHE A 34 9.04 -2.26 -5.46
C PHE A 34 9.94 -3.49 -5.38
N SER A 35 10.92 -3.60 -6.28
CA SER A 35 11.91 -4.68 -6.27
C SER A 35 12.77 -4.66 -5.01
N GLU A 36 13.33 -3.49 -4.65
CA GLU A 36 14.15 -3.31 -3.45
C GLU A 36 13.32 -3.50 -2.17
N PHE A 37 12.11 -2.94 -2.14
CA PHE A 37 11.18 -3.08 -1.02
C PHE A 37 10.90 -4.55 -0.70
N LYS A 38 10.59 -5.36 -1.73
CA LYS A 38 10.43 -6.81 -1.56
C LYS A 38 11.70 -7.51 -1.11
N ALA A 39 12.85 -7.16 -1.69
CA ALA A 39 14.13 -7.74 -1.32
C ALA A 39 14.47 -7.50 0.18
N HIS A 40 13.94 -6.43 0.76
CA HIS A 40 14.08 -6.13 2.19
C HIS A 40 12.99 -6.73 3.10
N GLY A 41 12.03 -7.48 2.54
CA GLY A 41 10.95 -8.12 3.30
C GLY A 41 9.63 -7.35 3.31
N GLY A 42 9.48 -6.33 2.45
CA GLY A 42 8.22 -5.67 2.20
C GLY A 42 7.19 -6.61 1.57
N ARG A 43 5.93 -6.51 1.99
CA ARG A 43 4.89 -7.51 1.65
C ARG A 43 3.57 -6.94 1.16
N ALA A 44 3.41 -5.62 1.16
CA ALA A 44 2.18 -4.99 0.74
C ALA A 44 2.36 -3.60 0.12
N VAL A 45 1.32 -3.13 -0.56
CA VAL A 45 1.22 -1.79 -1.15
C VAL A 45 -0.20 -1.24 -0.96
N GLU A 46 -0.34 0.06 -0.73
CA GLU A 46 -1.64 0.71 -0.82
C GLU A 46 -2.14 0.75 -2.25
N VAL A 47 -3.31 0.13 -2.47
CA VAL A 47 -3.99 0.13 -3.76
C VAL A 47 -5.06 1.21 -3.79
N VAL A 48 -5.91 1.24 -2.76
CA VAL A 48 -6.99 2.22 -2.62
C VAL A 48 -6.66 3.20 -1.49
N THR A 49 -6.41 4.45 -1.84
CA THR A 49 -6.12 5.51 -0.86
C THR A 49 -6.79 6.82 -1.27
N GLY A 50 -6.99 7.74 -0.32
CA GLY A 50 -7.53 9.07 -0.60
C GLY A 50 -6.62 9.91 -1.51
N SER A 51 -5.34 9.52 -1.59
CA SER A 51 -4.33 10.13 -2.46
C SER A 51 -4.27 9.55 -3.88
N HIS A 52 -5.13 8.59 -4.22
CA HIS A 52 -5.19 7.95 -5.54
C HIS A 52 -6.52 8.27 -6.25
N THR A 53 -6.45 8.46 -7.55
CA THR A 53 -7.56 8.45 -8.50
C THR A 53 -8.04 7.02 -8.79
N ALA A 54 -9.22 6.88 -9.41
CA ALA A 54 -9.72 5.58 -9.83
C ALA A 54 -8.80 4.84 -10.82
N ALA A 55 -8.09 5.57 -11.69
CA ALA A 55 -7.11 4.99 -12.60
C ALA A 55 -5.88 4.45 -11.85
N GLU A 56 -5.45 5.15 -10.80
CA GLU A 56 -4.34 4.72 -9.95
C GLU A 56 -4.71 3.49 -9.11
N TYR A 57 -5.96 3.34 -8.68
CA TYR A 57 -6.43 2.09 -8.05
C TYR A 57 -6.20 0.89 -8.97
N VAL A 58 -6.52 1.02 -10.26
CA VAL A 58 -6.31 -0.06 -11.25
C VAL A 58 -4.82 -0.31 -11.46
N LYS A 59 -4.01 0.76 -11.62
CA LYS A 59 -2.55 0.65 -11.76
C LYS A 59 -1.94 -0.14 -10.60
N TYR A 60 -2.23 0.27 -9.36
CA TYR A 60 -1.61 -0.36 -8.19
C TYR A 60 -2.21 -1.73 -7.84
N ALA A 61 -3.43 -2.04 -8.29
CA ALA A 61 -3.95 -3.41 -8.26
C ALA A 61 -3.10 -4.33 -9.16
N VAL A 62 -2.78 -3.90 -10.37
CA VAL A 62 -1.90 -4.63 -11.29
C VAL A 62 -0.49 -4.75 -10.71
N THR A 63 0.08 -3.66 -10.17
CA THR A 63 1.40 -3.70 -9.52
C THR A 63 1.42 -4.66 -8.33
N ALA A 64 0.38 -4.67 -7.50
CA ALA A 64 0.28 -5.61 -6.38
C ALA A 64 0.31 -7.07 -6.87
N GLN A 65 -0.38 -7.38 -7.96
CA GLN A 65 -0.38 -8.73 -8.55
C GLN A 65 0.99 -9.07 -9.18
N GLU A 66 1.56 -8.17 -9.98
CA GLU A 66 2.86 -8.35 -10.64
C GLU A 66 3.97 -8.66 -9.62
N PHE A 67 3.97 -7.92 -8.51
CA PHE A 67 4.94 -8.08 -7.44
C PHE A 67 4.50 -9.08 -6.38
N GLY A 68 3.33 -9.72 -6.47
CA GLY A 68 2.83 -10.63 -5.44
C GLY A 68 2.75 -10.00 -4.04
N LEU A 69 2.38 -8.72 -3.98
CA LEU A 69 2.17 -7.94 -2.76
C LEU A 69 0.70 -8.00 -2.33
N ALA A 70 0.46 -8.00 -1.03
CA ALA A 70 -0.89 -7.78 -0.49
C ALA A 70 -1.33 -6.32 -0.69
N ALA A 71 -2.63 -6.10 -0.73
CA ALA A 71 -3.24 -4.80 -1.00
C ALA A 71 -3.77 -4.16 0.28
N SER A 72 -3.31 -2.94 0.55
CA SER A 72 -3.79 -2.10 1.65
C SER A 72 -4.76 -1.02 1.17
N ARG A 73 -5.55 -0.51 2.11
CA ARG A 73 -6.51 0.58 1.92
C ARG A 73 -6.44 1.57 3.07
N GLY A 74 -6.31 2.87 2.80
CA GLY A 74 -6.21 3.91 3.84
C GLY A 74 -6.60 5.29 3.32
N SER A 75 -7.39 6.06 4.09
CA SER A 75 -7.94 7.35 3.63
C SER A 75 -6.88 8.45 3.49
N ASP A 76 -5.73 8.31 4.15
CA ASP A 76 -4.73 9.38 4.27
C ASP A 76 -5.33 10.66 4.89
N PHE A 77 -6.30 10.49 5.80
CA PHE A 77 -7.01 11.59 6.45
C PHE A 77 -6.14 12.28 7.51
N HIS A 78 -6.09 13.61 7.44
CA HIS A 78 -5.35 14.52 8.32
C HIS A 78 -6.28 15.49 9.08
N SER A 79 -7.34 15.98 8.43
CA SER A 79 -8.38 16.84 9.05
C SER A 79 -9.62 16.98 8.15
N PRO A 80 -10.80 17.35 8.70
CA PRO A 80 -12.01 17.57 7.90
C PRO A 80 -11.86 18.66 6.82
N ASP A 81 -10.98 19.63 7.04
CA ASP A 81 -10.80 20.79 6.14
C ASP A 81 -9.73 20.53 5.06
N GLU A 82 -8.79 19.63 5.30
CA GLU A 82 -7.66 19.36 4.41
C GLU A 82 -7.83 18.08 3.59
N SER A 83 -8.53 17.08 4.13
CA SER A 83 -8.53 15.73 3.56
C SER A 83 -9.56 15.57 2.46
N HIS A 84 -9.12 15.02 1.33
CA HIS A 84 -10.00 14.72 0.19
C HIS A 84 -10.98 13.58 0.45
N THR A 85 -10.70 12.73 1.45
CA THR A 85 -11.50 11.55 1.75
C THR A 85 -11.64 11.37 3.25
N ASP A 86 -12.89 11.23 3.71
CA ASP A 86 -13.19 11.01 5.12
C ASP A 86 -12.90 9.56 5.54
N LEU A 87 -12.74 9.35 6.84
CA LEU A 87 -12.48 8.05 7.46
C LEU A 87 -13.56 7.03 7.05
N GLY A 88 -13.12 5.85 6.61
CA GLY A 88 -14.03 4.73 6.28
C GLY A 88 -14.84 4.88 4.99
N THR A 89 -14.66 5.97 4.22
CA THR A 89 -15.47 6.25 3.02
C THR A 89 -14.88 5.75 1.70
N LEU A 90 -13.67 5.19 1.72
CA LEU A 90 -13.02 4.65 0.52
C LEU A 90 -13.78 3.45 -0.07
N PRO A 91 -13.73 3.27 -1.41
CA PRO A 91 -14.29 2.09 -2.06
C PRO A 91 -13.58 0.81 -1.60
N TYR A 92 -14.20 -0.34 -1.87
CA TYR A 92 -13.55 -1.63 -1.62
C TYR A 92 -12.32 -1.83 -2.51
N LEU A 93 -11.42 -2.73 -2.10
CA LEU A 93 -10.33 -3.17 -2.96
C LEU A 93 -10.89 -3.82 -4.24
N PRO A 94 -10.24 -3.62 -5.39
CA PRO A 94 -10.53 -4.41 -6.59
C PRO A 94 -10.44 -5.92 -6.30
N GLY A 95 -11.30 -6.71 -6.94
CA GLY A 95 -11.31 -8.16 -6.77
C GLY A 95 -9.99 -8.82 -7.23
N GLY A 96 -9.68 -9.99 -6.66
CA GLY A 96 -8.48 -10.76 -7.02
C GLY A 96 -7.18 -10.28 -6.36
N LEU A 97 -7.28 -9.37 -5.40
CA LEU A 97 -6.18 -8.95 -4.53
C LEU A 97 -6.27 -9.67 -3.18
N THR A 98 -5.13 -9.96 -2.56
CA THR A 98 -5.08 -10.41 -1.16
C THR A 98 -5.08 -9.19 -0.25
N PRO A 99 -6.13 -8.94 0.55
CA PRO A 99 -6.13 -7.80 1.46
C PRO A 99 -5.16 -7.98 2.62
N VAL A 100 -4.46 -6.91 3.01
CA VAL A 100 -3.48 -6.97 4.11
C VAL A 100 -4.08 -7.40 5.45
N TRP A 101 -5.35 -7.07 5.70
CA TRP A 101 -6.02 -7.41 6.96
C TRP A 101 -6.27 -8.91 7.13
N GLU A 102 -6.37 -9.68 6.04
CA GLU A 102 -6.47 -11.15 6.13
C GLU A 102 -5.15 -11.74 6.64
N LEU A 103 -4.01 -11.19 6.20
CA LEU A 103 -2.68 -11.63 6.62
C LEU A 103 -2.29 -11.13 8.03
N LEU A 104 -2.98 -10.12 8.52
CA LEU A 104 -2.78 -9.52 9.84
C LEU A 104 -3.88 -9.94 10.84
N ALA A 105 -4.76 -10.87 10.47
CA ALA A 105 -5.90 -11.26 11.31
C ALA A 105 -5.49 -11.65 12.74
N GLU A 106 -4.38 -12.39 12.91
CA GLU A 106 -3.85 -12.79 14.22
C GLU A 106 -3.27 -11.63 15.06
N ARG A 107 -3.24 -10.41 14.53
CA ARG A 107 -2.77 -9.19 15.22
C ARG A 107 -3.90 -8.27 15.65
N ILE A 108 -5.13 -8.58 15.25
CA ILE A 108 -6.33 -7.80 15.58
C ILE A 108 -7.01 -8.50 16.76
N GLN A 109 -7.15 -7.79 17.88
CA GLN A 109 -7.82 -8.26 19.11
C GLN A 109 -9.26 -7.79 19.17
#